data_AF-N4UJD1-F1
#
_entry.id   AF-N4UJD1-F1
#
_cell.length_a   1.000
_cell.length_b   1.000
_cell.length_c   1.000
_cell.angle_alpha   90.00
_cell.angle_beta   90.00
_cell.angle_gamma   90.00
#
_symmetry.space_group_name_H-M   'P 1'
#
loop_
_entity.id
_entity.type
_entity.pdbx_description
1 polymer ?
#
loop_
_entity_poly.entity_id
_entity_poly.type
_entity_poly.pdbx_seq_one_letter_code
_entity_poly.pdbx_strand_id
1 'polypeptide(L)'
;MRGKPGSTTARPTVIMLADWSTEKSDSFTRAAQRMAAYLDVFSRIIMSPIYVEIVSRDLIKTKYYGPVNEPALSRTWDTVSDLIYERLQSLPTTRGYLTCLALQKFGVNHLINTNPATVYISMDHRSDETSWYGVVSAVKDVLDRIAGWEHVQIHIEHNLNMPCAFETLPSDPSKRASGEAANKRITGNYSETAHIGDDFSPSRYVPGDIKKQNPGFGTVGCFVQIKTKSDAEWRTCVLTNHHVVRAAFDGFALHTQPDGETVLAPPPEGSDLWKMGCTTGATTGEHHWEKQRVTMDHDQHLGNARLVTTELVFGPRYDVDLSIKLCAHGDSGSVLFDKDGGIVALLFRGHKHNDSYDDGYGYVTPIEHVFNDIKDFTDITNIRIAV
;
A
#
# COMPACT_ATOMS: atom_id res chain seq x y z
N MET A 1 6.54 3.21 -18.90
CA MET A 1 5.57 4.34 -18.86
C MET A 1 4.14 3.84 -19.04
N ARG A 2 3.27 3.91 -18.02
CA ARG A 2 1.80 3.79 -18.20
C ARG A 2 1.13 4.90 -17.38
N GLY A 3 0.62 5.91 -18.08
CA GLY A 3 0.03 7.11 -17.48
C GLY A 3 -1.44 6.93 -17.08
N LYS A 4 -1.89 7.81 -16.17
CA LYS A 4 -3.29 8.00 -15.76
C LYS A 4 -4.26 8.05 -16.96
N PRO A 5 -5.50 7.56 -16.82
CA PRO A 5 -6.55 7.80 -17.81
C PRO A 5 -6.78 9.31 -17.93
N GLY A 6 -6.50 9.88 -19.10
CA GLY A 6 -6.75 11.30 -19.42
C GLY A 6 -5.54 12.17 -19.76
N SER A 7 -4.29 11.69 -19.63
CA SER A 7 -3.13 12.39 -20.19
C SER A 7 -2.67 11.70 -21.47
N THR A 8 -2.64 12.40 -22.59
CA THR A 8 -2.12 11.95 -23.90
C THR A 8 -0.58 11.91 -23.89
N THR A 9 -0.01 11.10 -23.01
CA THR A 9 1.45 10.83 -22.93
C THR A 9 1.86 9.56 -23.67
N ALA A 10 0.92 8.86 -24.31
CA ALA A 10 1.20 7.69 -25.11
C ALA A 10 2.05 8.07 -26.34
N ARG A 11 3.32 7.66 -26.32
CA ARG A 11 4.25 7.83 -27.44
C ARG A 11 4.21 6.58 -28.31
N PRO A 12 4.09 6.69 -29.64
CA PRO A 12 4.23 5.54 -30.54
C PRO A 12 5.55 4.81 -30.23
N THR A 13 5.49 3.56 -29.79
CA THR A 13 6.66 2.82 -29.29
C THR A 13 6.64 1.41 -29.85
N VAL A 14 7.77 0.99 -30.43
CA VAL A 14 8.02 -0.39 -30.85
C VAL A 14 8.69 -1.12 -29.68
N ILE A 15 8.02 -2.14 -29.17
CA ILE A 15 8.53 -2.99 -28.08
C ILE A 15 9.24 -4.20 -28.68
N MET A 16 10.51 -4.38 -28.31
CA MET A 16 11.30 -5.56 -28.62
C MET A 16 11.40 -6.46 -27.40
N LEU A 17 10.97 -7.71 -27.54
CA LEU A 17 11.09 -8.70 -26.48
C LEU A 17 12.39 -9.48 -26.64
N ALA A 18 13.27 -9.37 -25.67
CA ALA A 18 14.54 -10.11 -25.66
C ALA A 18 14.85 -10.66 -24.26
N ASP A 19 15.60 -11.76 -24.19
CA ASP A 19 16.09 -12.27 -22.90
C ASP A 19 17.23 -11.38 -22.42
N TRP A 20 16.97 -10.57 -21.41
CA TRP A 20 17.95 -9.63 -20.89
C TRP A 20 19.13 -10.35 -20.26
N SER A 21 20.34 -9.82 -20.49
CA SER A 21 21.56 -10.23 -19.79
C SER A 21 22.54 -9.06 -19.80
N THR A 22 23.26 -8.88 -18.70
CA THR A 22 24.27 -7.83 -18.54
C THR A 22 25.37 -7.96 -19.60
N GLU A 23 25.79 -9.19 -19.91
CA GLU A 23 26.77 -9.50 -20.97
C GLU A 23 26.34 -9.02 -22.36
N LYS A 24 25.03 -8.88 -22.62
CA LYS A 24 24.48 -8.43 -23.91
C LYS A 24 24.03 -6.98 -23.90
N SER A 25 24.23 -6.23 -22.80
CA SER A 25 23.75 -4.84 -22.66
C SER A 25 24.20 -3.95 -23.83
N ASP A 26 25.47 -3.99 -24.19
CA ASP A 26 26.02 -3.25 -25.34
C ASP A 26 25.36 -3.64 -26.67
N SER A 27 25.08 -4.93 -26.85
CA SER A 27 24.44 -5.45 -28.05
C SER A 27 22.98 -5.03 -28.13
N PHE A 28 22.26 -4.97 -27.01
CA PHE A 28 20.92 -4.42 -26.93
C PHE A 28 20.90 -2.92 -27.24
N THR A 29 21.82 -2.14 -26.66
CA THR A 29 21.94 -0.70 -26.97
C THR A 29 22.16 -0.46 -28.46
N ARG A 30 23.08 -1.21 -29.09
CA ARG A 30 23.32 -1.12 -30.54
C ARG A 30 22.10 -1.53 -31.36
N ALA A 31 21.37 -2.56 -30.95
CA ALA A 31 20.15 -3.01 -31.63
C ALA A 31 19.05 -1.94 -31.56
N ALA A 32 18.81 -1.37 -30.37
CA ALA A 32 17.85 -0.28 -30.17
C ALA A 32 18.20 0.95 -31.04
N GLN A 33 19.47 1.36 -31.07
CA GLN A 33 19.94 2.47 -31.90
C GLN A 33 19.72 2.23 -33.39
N ARG A 34 20.03 1.03 -33.89
CA ARG A 34 19.82 0.66 -35.31
C ARG A 34 18.34 0.69 -35.67
N MET A 35 17.47 0.22 -34.79
CA MET A 35 16.03 0.25 -35.02
C MET A 35 15.45 1.66 -34.93
N ALA A 36 15.90 2.47 -33.97
CA ALA A 36 15.51 3.87 -33.90
C ALA A 36 15.90 4.62 -35.18
N ALA A 37 17.11 4.38 -35.72
CA ALA A 37 17.54 4.95 -36.99
C ALA A 37 16.67 4.50 -38.19
N TYR A 38 16.27 3.23 -38.22
CA TYR A 38 15.35 2.72 -39.23
C TYR A 38 13.95 3.35 -39.12
N LEU A 39 13.46 3.53 -37.90
CA LEU A 39 12.14 4.10 -37.61
C LEU A 39 12.08 5.63 -37.77
N ASP A 40 13.22 6.34 -37.80
CA ASP A 40 13.26 7.77 -38.08
C ASP A 40 12.63 8.10 -39.45
N VAL A 41 12.86 7.23 -40.44
CA VAL A 41 12.25 7.36 -41.78
C VAL A 41 10.72 7.36 -41.69
N PHE A 42 10.16 6.45 -40.90
CA PHE A 42 8.71 6.36 -40.68
C PHE A 42 8.18 7.49 -39.82
N SER A 43 8.94 7.91 -38.80
CA SER A 43 8.60 9.02 -37.91
C SER A 43 8.38 10.32 -38.69
N ARG A 44 9.15 10.55 -39.77
CA ARG A 44 8.98 11.68 -40.69
C ARG A 44 7.70 11.58 -41.52
N ILE A 45 7.31 10.36 -41.94
CA ILE A 45 6.08 10.12 -42.72
C ILE A 45 4.83 10.38 -41.86
N ILE A 46 4.83 9.87 -40.62
CA ILE A 46 3.70 10.03 -39.70
C ILE A 46 3.74 11.32 -38.88
N MET A 47 4.76 12.17 -39.12
CA MET A 47 5.00 13.43 -38.41
C MET A 47 4.99 13.29 -36.88
N SER A 48 5.49 12.16 -36.36
CA SER A 48 5.48 11.84 -34.94
C SER A 48 6.66 10.91 -34.60
N PRO A 49 7.39 11.15 -33.50
CA PRO A 49 8.52 10.31 -33.11
C PRO A 49 8.05 8.91 -32.70
N ILE A 50 8.67 7.88 -33.30
CA ILE A 50 8.52 6.48 -32.89
C ILE A 50 9.70 6.09 -32.01
N TYR A 51 9.39 5.61 -30.80
CA TYR A 51 10.38 5.17 -29.82
C TYR A 51 10.62 3.67 -29.93
N VAL A 52 11.78 3.22 -29.45
CA VAL A 52 12.12 1.79 -29.34
C VAL A 52 12.39 1.47 -27.88
N GLU A 53 11.76 0.42 -27.39
CA GLU A 53 11.96 -0.09 -26.04
C GLU A 53 12.34 -1.56 -26.12
N ILE A 54 13.44 -1.96 -25.48
CA ILE A 54 13.82 -3.37 -25.33
C ILE A 54 13.36 -3.80 -23.95
N VAL A 55 12.44 -4.75 -23.92
CA VAL A 55 11.81 -5.26 -22.69
C VAL A 55 12.24 -6.71 -22.51
N SER A 56 12.68 -7.04 -21.28
CA SER A 56 12.96 -8.43 -20.93
C SER A 56 11.70 -9.27 -21.11
N ARG A 57 11.81 -10.48 -21.67
CA ARG A 57 10.66 -11.41 -21.75
C ARG A 57 10.06 -11.71 -20.39
N ASP A 58 10.85 -11.62 -19.32
CA ASP A 58 10.34 -11.83 -17.97
C ASP A 58 9.48 -10.67 -17.48
N LEU A 59 9.63 -9.46 -18.01
CA LEU A 59 8.81 -8.30 -17.62
C LEU A 59 7.38 -8.35 -18.15
N ILE A 60 7.11 -9.17 -19.16
CA ILE A 60 5.74 -9.36 -19.69
C ILE A 60 5.05 -10.63 -19.16
N LYS A 61 5.77 -11.42 -18.37
CA LYS A 61 5.22 -12.62 -17.74
C LYS A 61 4.53 -12.23 -16.45
N THR A 62 3.43 -12.93 -16.18
CA THR A 62 2.73 -12.85 -14.91
C THR A 62 3.69 -13.07 -13.75
N LYS A 63 3.66 -12.15 -12.79
CA LYS A 63 4.47 -12.19 -11.57
C LYS A 63 3.72 -12.90 -10.47
N TYR A 64 4.40 -13.83 -9.83
CA TYR A 64 3.93 -14.56 -8.67
C TYR A 64 4.80 -14.17 -7.48
N TYR A 65 4.15 -13.94 -6.35
CA TYR A 65 4.82 -13.47 -5.15
C TYR A 65 4.10 -13.97 -3.89
N GLY A 66 4.80 -13.94 -2.77
CA GLY A 66 4.26 -14.32 -1.47
C GLY A 66 5.29 -14.30 -0.35
N PRO A 67 4.94 -14.80 0.85
CA PRO A 67 5.79 -14.70 2.03
C PRO A 67 7.10 -15.48 1.90
N VAL A 68 8.13 -15.04 2.63
CA VAL A 68 9.41 -15.74 2.68
C VAL A 68 9.38 -16.79 3.79
N ASN A 69 9.28 -18.05 3.39
CA ASN A 69 9.29 -19.20 4.31
C ASN A 69 10.70 -19.57 4.84
N GLU A 70 11.63 -18.61 4.93
CA GLU A 70 13.01 -18.80 5.38
C GLU A 70 13.25 -18.06 6.71
N PRO A 71 13.14 -18.74 7.88
CA PRO A 71 13.15 -18.07 9.19
C PRO A 71 14.42 -17.25 9.47
N ALA A 72 15.55 -17.59 8.85
CA ALA A 72 16.78 -16.84 9.00
C ALA A 72 16.69 -15.44 8.36
N LEU A 73 16.04 -15.34 7.20
CA LEU A 73 15.81 -14.07 6.51
C LEU A 73 14.79 -13.23 7.27
N SER A 74 13.63 -13.79 7.64
CA SER A 74 12.58 -13.04 8.35
C SER A 74 13.06 -12.48 9.70
N ARG A 75 13.91 -13.21 10.45
CA ARG A 75 14.48 -12.72 11.73
C ARG A 75 15.44 -11.54 11.58
N THR A 76 16.13 -11.43 10.45
CA THR A 76 17.12 -10.38 10.22
C THR A 76 16.59 -9.25 9.35
N TRP A 77 15.38 -9.41 8.81
CA TRP A 77 14.79 -8.50 7.84
C TRP A 77 14.68 -7.07 8.35
N ASP A 78 14.19 -6.83 9.58
CA ASP A 78 14.06 -5.47 10.12
C ASP A 78 15.40 -4.72 10.03
N THR A 79 16.49 -5.34 10.51
CA THR A 79 17.85 -4.77 10.43
C THR A 79 18.37 -4.61 9.01
N VAL A 80 18.14 -5.61 8.14
CA VAL A 80 18.60 -5.53 6.74
C VAL A 80 17.83 -4.45 5.98
N SER A 81 16.53 -4.30 6.24
CA SER A 81 15.68 -3.27 5.65
C SER A 81 16.16 -1.86 6.02
N ASP A 82 16.66 -1.66 7.24
CA ASP A 82 17.23 -0.39 7.70
C ASP A 82 18.48 -0.04 6.90
N LEU A 83 19.41 -0.99 6.77
CA LEU A 83 20.66 -0.80 6.01
C LEU A 83 20.39 -0.52 4.53
N ILE A 84 19.45 -1.24 3.93
CA ILE A 84 19.04 -0.99 2.54
C ILE A 84 18.39 0.39 2.43
N TYR A 85 17.49 0.74 3.35
CA TYR A 85 16.81 2.03 3.34
C TYR A 85 17.79 3.20 3.47
N GLU A 86 18.73 3.16 4.41
CA GLU A 86 19.80 4.15 4.55
C GLU A 86 20.62 4.27 3.26
N ARG A 87 20.94 3.13 2.64
CA ARG A 87 21.66 3.11 1.37
C ARG A 87 20.85 3.79 0.26
N LEU A 88 19.56 3.50 0.14
CA LEU A 88 18.67 4.16 -0.83
C LEU A 88 18.54 5.67 -0.56
N GLN A 89 18.51 6.11 0.70
CA GLN A 89 18.49 7.55 1.01
C GLN A 89 19.85 8.22 0.70
N SER A 90 20.96 7.49 0.73
CA SER A 90 22.27 8.04 0.37
C SER A 90 22.40 8.38 -1.13
N LEU A 91 21.62 7.72 -2.00
CA LEU A 91 21.72 7.86 -3.46
C LEU A 91 20.74 8.92 -4.00
N PRO A 92 21.19 9.89 -4.81
CA PRO A 92 20.33 10.94 -5.36
C PRO A 92 19.11 10.44 -6.15
N THR A 93 19.28 9.34 -6.88
CA THR A 93 18.24 8.72 -7.73
C THR A 93 17.06 8.15 -6.94
N THR A 94 17.28 7.77 -5.68
CA THR A 94 16.27 7.06 -4.86
C THR A 94 15.85 7.83 -3.62
N ARG A 95 16.62 8.85 -3.21
CA ARG A 95 16.31 9.71 -2.06
C ARG A 95 14.93 10.34 -2.20
N GLY A 96 14.05 10.04 -1.25
CA GLY A 96 12.67 10.55 -1.24
C GLY A 96 11.72 9.94 -2.30
N TYR A 97 12.16 8.94 -3.07
CA TYR A 97 11.34 8.32 -4.12
C TYR A 97 10.87 6.89 -3.83
N LEU A 98 11.37 6.26 -2.75
CA LEU A 98 10.91 4.94 -2.33
C LEU A 98 9.40 4.95 -2.10
N THR A 99 8.68 3.95 -2.64
CA THR A 99 7.24 3.73 -2.39
C THR A 99 6.96 2.42 -1.65
N CYS A 100 7.81 1.40 -1.81
CA CYS A 100 7.81 0.17 -1.01
C CYS A 100 9.22 -0.44 -0.95
N LEU A 101 9.61 -0.95 0.20
CA LEU A 101 10.73 -1.86 0.39
C LEU A 101 10.24 -3.09 1.16
N ALA A 102 10.33 -4.25 0.52
CA ALA A 102 9.75 -5.51 1.00
C ALA A 102 10.69 -6.70 0.79
N LEU A 103 10.49 -7.75 1.58
CA LEU A 103 11.10 -9.06 1.39
C LEU A 103 9.99 -10.06 1.07
N GLN A 104 10.10 -10.72 -0.09
CA GLN A 104 9.08 -11.65 -0.56
C GLN A 104 9.67 -12.70 -1.50
N LYS A 105 9.01 -13.84 -1.65
CA LYS A 105 9.18 -14.69 -2.82
C LYS A 105 8.67 -13.90 -4.03
N PHE A 106 9.44 -13.83 -5.11
CA PHE A 106 9.06 -13.05 -6.29
C PHE A 106 9.65 -13.65 -7.56
N GLY A 107 8.80 -13.87 -8.57
CA GLY A 107 9.26 -14.39 -9.85
C GLY A 107 8.13 -14.71 -10.82
N VAL A 108 8.40 -15.60 -11.77
CA VAL A 108 7.45 -15.98 -12.84
C VAL A 108 6.92 -17.41 -12.67
N ASN A 109 7.32 -18.11 -11.60
CA ASN A 109 6.83 -19.46 -11.33
C ASN A 109 5.54 -19.41 -10.52
N HIS A 110 4.49 -20.05 -11.01
CA HIS A 110 3.21 -20.18 -10.31
C HIS A 110 3.31 -20.89 -8.96
N LEU A 111 4.30 -21.77 -8.78
CA LEU A 111 4.64 -22.33 -7.48
C LEU A 111 5.47 -21.32 -6.68
N ILE A 112 4.81 -20.46 -5.91
CA ILE A 112 5.39 -19.30 -5.20
C ILE A 112 6.72 -19.64 -4.50
N ASN A 113 6.77 -20.74 -3.76
CA ASN A 113 7.95 -21.16 -2.99
C ASN A 113 9.18 -21.54 -3.82
N THR A 114 9.00 -21.80 -5.12
CA THR A 114 10.11 -22.08 -6.05
C THR A 114 10.75 -20.80 -6.59
N ASN A 115 10.08 -19.66 -6.44
CA ASN A 115 10.68 -18.38 -6.76
C ASN A 115 11.77 -18.03 -5.72
N PRO A 116 12.76 -17.21 -6.10
CA PRO A 116 13.79 -16.76 -5.18
C PRO A 116 13.23 -15.79 -4.13
N ALA A 117 13.82 -15.80 -2.93
CA ALA A 117 13.66 -14.70 -1.99
C ALA A 117 14.22 -13.42 -2.64
N THR A 118 13.46 -12.35 -2.58
CA THR A 118 13.74 -11.11 -3.31
C THR A 118 13.49 -9.90 -2.41
N VAL A 119 14.48 -9.01 -2.35
CA VAL A 119 14.29 -7.63 -1.92
C VAL A 119 13.57 -6.91 -3.05
N TYR A 120 12.29 -6.65 -2.84
CA TYR A 120 11.45 -5.89 -3.74
C TYR A 120 11.51 -4.41 -3.37
N ILE A 121 11.81 -3.57 -4.35
CA ILE A 121 11.94 -2.13 -4.21
C ILE A 121 11.00 -1.48 -5.22
N SER A 122 10.03 -0.71 -4.78
CA SER A 122 9.27 0.16 -5.67
C SER A 122 9.58 1.63 -5.46
N MET A 123 9.53 2.36 -6.57
CA MET A 123 9.86 3.77 -6.63
C MET A 123 8.75 4.56 -7.34
N ASP A 124 8.60 5.81 -6.93
CA ASP A 124 7.85 6.84 -7.65
C ASP A 124 8.42 7.00 -9.08
N HIS A 125 7.56 7.31 -10.04
CA HIS A 125 7.91 7.63 -11.44
C HIS A 125 8.90 8.80 -11.59
N ARG A 126 9.12 9.60 -10.55
CA ARG A 126 10.13 10.67 -10.51
C ARG A 126 11.56 10.16 -10.27
N SER A 127 11.73 8.92 -9.81
CA SER A 127 13.04 8.28 -9.75
C SER A 127 13.57 8.01 -11.16
N ASP A 128 14.85 8.25 -11.40
CA ASP A 128 15.46 8.02 -12.71
C ASP A 128 15.89 6.55 -12.88
N GLU A 129 15.08 5.78 -13.62
CA GLU A 129 15.31 4.37 -13.93
C GLU A 129 16.65 4.11 -14.63
N THR A 130 17.21 5.08 -15.37
CA THR A 130 18.47 4.90 -16.09
C THR A 130 19.66 4.65 -15.15
N SER A 131 19.54 5.07 -13.89
CA SER A 131 20.57 4.94 -12.87
C SER A 131 20.35 3.73 -11.94
N TRP A 132 19.27 2.96 -12.12
CA TRP A 132 18.91 1.87 -11.22
C TRP A 132 19.86 0.68 -11.24
N TYR A 133 20.61 0.47 -12.33
CA TYR A 133 21.66 -0.54 -12.33
C TYR A 133 22.69 -0.29 -11.22
N GLY A 134 23.09 0.98 -11.03
CA GLY A 134 23.98 1.37 -9.93
C GLY A 134 23.33 1.24 -8.56
N VAL A 135 22.02 1.47 -8.46
CA VAL A 135 21.23 1.25 -7.24
C VAL A 135 21.22 -0.23 -6.86
N VAL A 136 20.91 -1.11 -7.81
CA VAL A 136 20.89 -2.57 -7.58
C VAL A 136 22.27 -3.06 -7.14
N SER A 137 23.34 -2.61 -7.78
CA SER A 137 24.71 -2.94 -7.35
C SER A 137 24.99 -2.45 -5.91
N ALA A 138 24.59 -1.23 -5.58
CA ALA A 138 24.81 -0.65 -4.26
C ALA A 138 24.01 -1.35 -3.15
N VAL A 139 22.82 -1.88 -3.46
CA VAL A 139 22.03 -2.71 -2.53
C VAL A 139 22.64 -4.11 -2.44
N LYS A 140 23.11 -4.68 -3.55
CA LYS A 140 23.79 -5.98 -3.55
C LYS A 140 25.04 -5.98 -2.66
N ASP A 141 25.83 -4.90 -2.71
CA ASP A 141 26.98 -4.70 -1.82
C ASP A 141 26.60 -4.69 -0.33
N VAL A 142 25.39 -4.25 0.03
CA VAL A 142 24.87 -4.31 1.40
C VAL A 142 24.55 -5.76 1.75
N LEU A 143 23.80 -6.47 0.89
CA LEU A 143 23.41 -7.86 1.11
C LEU A 143 24.62 -8.79 1.23
N ASP A 144 25.64 -8.63 0.38
CA ASP A 144 26.82 -9.49 0.35
C ASP A 144 27.70 -9.37 1.60
N ARG A 145 27.47 -8.36 2.46
CA ARG A 145 28.14 -8.21 3.75
C ARG A 145 27.42 -8.91 4.90
N ILE A 146 26.24 -9.45 4.65
CA ILE A 146 25.38 -10.06 5.66
C ILE A 146 25.31 -11.55 5.35
N ALA A 147 25.86 -12.37 6.25
CA ALA A 147 25.89 -13.81 6.07
C ALA A 147 24.47 -14.38 5.87
N GLY A 148 24.29 -15.20 4.83
CA GLY A 148 23.02 -15.83 4.51
C GLY A 148 22.09 -15.00 3.62
N TRP A 149 22.55 -13.87 3.06
CA TRP A 149 21.80 -13.04 2.12
C TRP A 149 22.33 -13.08 0.68
N GLU A 150 23.36 -13.89 0.42
CA GLU A 150 24.07 -13.94 -0.86
C GLU A 150 23.17 -14.42 -2.01
N HIS A 151 22.19 -15.28 -1.72
CA HIS A 151 21.23 -15.84 -2.67
C HIS A 151 20.00 -14.97 -2.91
N VAL A 152 19.79 -13.91 -2.13
CA VAL A 152 18.61 -13.05 -2.23
C VAL A 152 18.73 -12.16 -3.46
N GLN A 153 17.67 -12.13 -4.26
CA GLN A 153 17.58 -11.30 -5.47
C GLN A 153 17.12 -9.88 -5.14
N ILE A 154 17.32 -8.96 -6.10
CA ILE A 154 16.86 -7.58 -5.97
C ILE A 154 16.00 -7.27 -7.19
N HIS A 155 14.76 -6.84 -6.96
CA HIS A 155 13.86 -6.32 -8.00
C HIS A 155 13.57 -4.86 -7.71
N ILE A 156 13.70 -4.02 -8.73
CA ILE A 156 13.33 -2.61 -8.66
C ILE A 156 12.34 -2.28 -9.77
N GLU A 157 11.26 -1.58 -9.42
CA GLU A 157 10.27 -1.13 -10.39
C GLU A 157 9.67 0.22 -10.05
N HIS A 158 9.04 0.84 -11.05
CA HIS A 158 8.13 1.94 -10.79
C HIS A 158 6.79 1.39 -10.34
N ASN A 159 6.33 1.80 -9.15
CA ASN A 159 5.01 1.46 -8.67
C ASN A 159 4.50 2.59 -7.78
N LEU A 160 3.31 3.10 -8.08
CA LEU A 160 2.62 4.05 -7.20
C LEU A 160 1.82 3.33 -6.10
N ASN A 161 1.99 2.00 -5.98
CA ASN A 161 1.18 1.06 -5.20
C ASN A 161 -0.31 1.19 -5.59
N MET A 162 -1.23 0.58 -4.84
CA MET A 162 -2.62 1.05 -4.94
C MET A 162 -2.68 2.44 -4.30
N PRO A 163 -3.22 3.47 -4.97
CA PRO A 163 -3.61 4.69 -4.31
C PRO A 163 -4.57 4.34 -3.17
N CYS A 164 -4.29 4.83 -1.98
CA CYS A 164 -5.20 4.81 -0.86
C CYS A 164 -5.35 6.25 -0.39
N ALA A 165 -6.58 6.74 -0.41
CA ALA A 165 -7.43 6.81 0.78
C ALA A 165 -8.61 7.73 0.43
N PHE A 166 -8.36 8.84 -0.29
CA PHE A 166 -9.44 9.77 -0.66
C PHE A 166 -9.06 10.49 -1.95
N GLU A 167 -9.92 10.44 -2.98
CA GLU A 167 -9.91 11.56 -3.93
C GLU A 167 -10.38 12.78 -3.13
N THR A 168 -9.53 13.78 -2.91
CA THR A 168 -10.02 15.13 -2.61
C THR A 168 -10.77 15.58 -3.85
N LEU A 169 -12.06 15.28 -3.89
CA LEU A 169 -12.89 15.59 -5.02
C LEU A 169 -12.93 17.11 -5.14
N PRO A 170 -12.58 17.69 -6.31
CA PRO A 170 -13.05 19.02 -6.64
C PRO A 170 -14.55 19.04 -6.38
N SER A 171 -15.09 20.16 -5.91
CA SER A 171 -16.53 20.32 -5.74
C SER A 171 -17.22 20.32 -7.09
N ASP A 172 -17.47 19.12 -7.59
CA ASP A 172 -18.20 18.87 -8.81
C ASP A 172 -19.65 18.57 -8.42
N PRO A 173 -20.59 19.46 -8.76
CA PRO A 173 -22.02 19.24 -8.55
C PRO A 173 -22.52 17.93 -9.18
N SER A 174 -21.88 17.43 -10.25
CA SER A 174 -22.27 16.19 -10.92
C SER A 174 -21.99 14.94 -10.06
N LYS A 175 -20.82 14.87 -9.40
CA LYS A 175 -20.47 13.76 -8.49
C LYS A 175 -21.40 13.74 -7.26
N ARG A 176 -21.86 14.90 -6.80
CA ARG A 176 -22.87 15.00 -5.74
C ARG A 176 -24.22 14.42 -6.17
N ALA A 177 -24.69 14.76 -7.37
CA ALA A 177 -25.93 14.20 -7.90
C ALA A 177 -25.85 12.66 -8.05
N SER A 178 -24.70 12.13 -8.46
CA SER A 178 -24.46 10.68 -8.49
C SER A 178 -24.46 10.04 -7.10
N GLY A 179 -23.88 10.69 -6.09
CA GLY A 179 -23.93 10.23 -4.69
C GLY A 179 -25.35 10.26 -4.10
N GLU A 180 -26.13 11.31 -4.39
CA GLU A 180 -27.54 11.41 -4.02
C GLU A 180 -28.38 10.32 -4.71
N ALA A 181 -28.12 10.04 -5.99
CA ALA A 181 -28.78 8.96 -6.73
C ALA A 181 -28.38 7.55 -6.24
N ALA A 182 -27.15 7.39 -5.75
CA ALA A 182 -26.64 6.15 -5.14
C ALA A 182 -27.01 6.02 -3.66
N ASN A 183 -27.89 6.89 -3.14
CA ASN A 183 -28.36 6.89 -1.76
C ASN A 183 -27.25 7.02 -0.70
N LYS A 184 -26.10 7.64 -1.05
CA LYS A 184 -24.97 7.90 -0.14
C LYS A 184 -25.26 9.03 0.87
N ARG A 185 -26.53 9.40 1.05
CA ARG A 185 -26.96 10.46 1.97
C ARG A 185 -27.65 9.78 3.15
N ILE A 186 -26.98 9.81 4.31
CA ILE A 186 -27.57 9.33 5.54
C ILE A 186 -28.76 10.24 5.92
N THR A 187 -29.94 9.64 6.04
CA THR A 187 -31.16 10.29 6.51
C THR A 187 -31.53 9.70 7.87
N GLY A 188 -31.55 10.53 8.92
CA GLY A 188 -31.82 10.08 10.29
C GLY A 188 -30.75 10.52 11.28
N ASN A 189 -30.80 9.96 12.50
CA ASN A 189 -29.75 10.17 13.49
C ASN A 189 -28.50 9.38 13.09
N TYR A 190 -27.37 10.08 12.98
CA TYR A 190 -26.13 9.51 12.46
C TYR A 190 -25.60 8.37 13.35
N SER A 191 -25.83 8.44 14.66
CA SER A 191 -25.46 7.38 15.62
C SER A 191 -26.25 6.08 15.47
N GLU A 192 -27.40 6.11 14.77
CA GLU A 192 -28.28 4.94 14.60
C GLU A 192 -28.09 4.27 13.23
N THR A 193 -27.27 4.85 12.35
CA THR A 193 -27.22 4.51 10.92
C THR A 193 -25.82 4.25 10.38
N ALA A 194 -24.76 4.62 11.12
CA ALA A 194 -23.38 4.33 10.74
C ALA A 194 -22.92 2.99 11.33
N HIS A 195 -22.48 2.10 10.45
CA HIS A 195 -21.99 0.77 10.77
C HIS A 195 -20.52 0.60 10.35
N ILE A 196 -19.86 -0.43 10.90
CA ILE A 196 -18.52 -0.84 10.46
C ILE A 196 -18.57 -1.13 8.95
N GLY A 197 -17.62 -0.56 8.20
CA GLY A 197 -17.57 -0.67 6.75
C GLY A 197 -18.24 0.48 5.99
N ASP A 198 -18.97 1.37 6.65
CA ASP A 198 -19.64 2.50 5.98
C ASP A 198 -18.67 3.64 5.62
N ASP A 199 -19.03 4.41 4.58
CA ASP A 199 -18.37 5.67 4.21
C ASP A 199 -18.61 6.75 5.30
N PHE A 200 -17.55 7.26 5.91
CA PHE A 200 -17.60 8.31 6.94
C PHE A 200 -16.81 9.54 6.52
N SER A 201 -17.37 10.74 6.70
CA SER A 201 -16.70 12.00 6.35
C SER A 201 -16.80 13.04 7.46
N PRO A 202 -15.71 13.78 7.78
CA PRO A 202 -15.65 14.64 8.96
C PRO A 202 -16.44 15.95 8.84
N SER A 203 -16.95 16.30 7.65
CA SER A 203 -17.76 17.49 7.46
C SER A 203 -18.57 17.43 6.16
N ARG A 204 -19.39 18.45 5.90
CA ARG A 204 -20.05 18.61 4.59
C ARG A 204 -19.11 19.23 3.55
N TYR A 205 -18.14 20.04 3.99
CA TYR A 205 -17.15 20.76 3.18
C TYR A 205 -15.86 21.02 3.97
N VAL A 206 -14.71 21.04 3.30
CA VAL A 206 -13.45 21.57 3.87
C VAL A 206 -13.37 23.08 3.58
N PRO A 207 -13.01 23.93 4.55
CA PRO A 207 -12.70 25.34 4.28
C PRO A 207 -11.44 25.44 3.41
N GLY A 208 -11.52 26.11 2.27
CA GLY A 208 -10.38 26.36 1.39
C GLY A 208 -10.57 27.65 0.61
N ASP A 209 -9.47 28.33 0.29
CA ASP A 209 -9.44 29.74 -0.12
C ASP A 209 -10.17 30.06 -1.44
N ILE A 210 -10.48 29.08 -2.30
CA ILE A 210 -11.02 29.39 -3.65
C ILE A 210 -12.22 28.53 -4.10
N LYS A 211 -12.63 27.46 -3.40
CA LYS A 211 -13.90 26.73 -3.65
C LYS A 211 -14.19 25.77 -2.49
N LYS A 212 -15.45 25.68 -2.03
CA LYS A 212 -15.91 24.67 -1.05
C LYS A 212 -15.55 23.29 -1.59
N GLN A 213 -14.65 22.51 -1.02
CA GLN A 213 -14.32 21.16 -1.49
C GLN A 213 -15.07 20.10 -0.69
N ASN A 214 -15.40 18.97 -1.30
CA ASN A 214 -15.91 17.83 -0.55
C ASN A 214 -14.77 17.30 0.33
N PRO A 215 -15.03 17.02 1.62
CA PRO A 215 -14.06 16.34 2.46
C PRO A 215 -13.84 14.92 1.93
N GLY A 216 -12.65 14.38 2.19
CA GLY A 216 -12.40 12.95 2.03
C GLY A 216 -13.39 12.14 2.87
N PHE A 217 -13.61 10.89 2.49
CA PHE A 217 -14.41 9.94 3.25
C PHE A 217 -13.55 8.70 3.55
N GLY A 218 -13.44 8.30 4.81
CA GLY A 218 -12.76 7.06 5.21
C GLY A 218 -13.78 5.99 5.56
N THR A 219 -13.37 4.72 5.60
CA THR A 219 -14.23 3.64 6.11
C THR A 219 -14.33 3.71 7.63
N VAL A 220 -15.53 3.53 8.19
CA VAL A 220 -15.72 3.24 9.62
C VAL A 220 -15.04 1.91 9.93
N GLY A 221 -13.91 1.98 10.62
CA GLY A 221 -13.15 0.80 11.00
C GLY A 221 -13.73 0.14 12.24
N CYS A 222 -13.67 0.85 13.36
CA CYS A 222 -14.28 0.42 14.61
C CYS A 222 -14.67 1.62 15.47
N PHE A 223 -15.31 1.35 16.59
CA PHE A 223 -15.60 2.34 17.62
C PHE A 223 -14.58 2.21 18.76
N VAL A 224 -14.15 3.35 19.31
CA VAL A 224 -13.19 3.44 20.41
C VAL A 224 -13.73 4.34 21.50
N GLN A 225 -13.50 3.99 22.76
CA GLN A 225 -13.72 4.90 23.88
C GLN A 225 -12.41 5.57 24.26
N ILE A 226 -12.48 6.87 24.50
CA ILE A 226 -11.31 7.66 24.91
C ILE A 226 -11.58 8.43 26.19
N LYS A 227 -10.50 8.68 26.94
CA LYS A 227 -10.41 9.71 27.97
C LYS A 227 -9.40 10.74 27.52
N THR A 228 -9.62 12.00 27.85
CA THR A 228 -8.63 13.05 27.59
C THR A 228 -8.11 13.65 28.90
N LYS A 229 -7.04 14.43 28.78
CA LYS A 229 -6.49 15.19 29.92
C LYS A 229 -7.51 16.16 30.52
N SER A 230 -8.41 16.70 29.70
CA SER A 230 -9.45 17.66 30.12
C SER A 230 -10.75 16.99 30.54
N ASP A 231 -10.99 15.75 30.13
CA ASP A 231 -12.22 15.01 30.40
C ASP A 231 -11.90 13.54 30.71
N ALA A 232 -12.02 13.18 31.99
CA ALA A 232 -11.71 11.85 32.48
C ALA A 232 -12.85 10.85 32.29
N GLU A 233 -14.00 11.29 31.75
CA GLU A 233 -15.10 10.42 31.39
C GLU A 233 -14.83 9.72 30.06
N TRP A 234 -15.34 8.49 29.95
CA TRP A 234 -15.24 7.75 28.69
C TRP A 234 -16.22 8.36 27.67
N ARG A 235 -15.69 8.76 26.52
CA ARG A 235 -16.50 9.17 25.37
C ARG A 235 -16.24 8.25 24.19
N THR A 236 -17.31 7.83 23.50
CA THR A 236 -17.17 7.00 22.30
C THR A 236 -16.83 7.85 21.08
N CYS A 237 -15.93 7.31 20.27
CA CYS A 237 -15.39 7.85 19.03
C CYS A 237 -15.40 6.78 17.94
N VAL A 238 -15.34 7.19 16.68
CA VAL A 238 -15.11 6.28 15.55
C VAL A 238 -13.64 6.36 15.15
N LEU A 239 -13.02 5.20 15.00
CA LEU A 239 -11.72 5.06 14.35
C LEU A 239 -11.94 4.84 12.85
N THR A 240 -11.51 5.82 12.07
CA THR A 240 -11.34 5.69 10.62
C THR A 240 -9.86 5.85 10.30
N ASN A 241 -9.40 5.32 9.16
CA ASN A 241 -8.08 5.66 8.65
C ASN A 241 -8.10 7.06 8.00
N HIS A 242 -8.38 8.09 8.79
CA HIS A 242 -8.01 9.47 8.49
C HIS A 242 -6.88 9.78 9.47
N HIS A 243 -5.81 10.45 9.06
CA HIS A 243 -4.69 10.89 9.92
C HIS A 243 -5.11 11.90 11.03
N VAL A 244 -6.38 11.89 11.48
CA VAL A 244 -6.94 12.68 12.56
C VAL A 244 -8.06 11.89 13.25
N VAL A 245 -7.85 11.47 14.49
CA VAL A 245 -8.92 10.97 15.38
C VAL A 245 -9.99 12.04 15.57
N ARG A 246 -11.27 11.70 15.38
CA ARG A 246 -12.40 12.60 15.69
C ARG A 246 -13.48 11.86 16.47
N ALA A 247 -14.17 12.58 17.36
CA ALA A 247 -15.22 12.01 18.20
C ALA A 247 -16.52 11.71 17.43
N ALA A 248 -17.11 10.55 17.70
CA ALA A 248 -18.41 10.07 17.18
C ALA A 248 -18.92 8.84 17.95
N PHE A 249 -20.23 8.84 18.20
CA PHE A 249 -21.05 8.18 19.23
C PHE A 249 -21.11 6.62 19.28
N ASP A 250 -21.89 6.11 20.26
CA ASP A 250 -21.87 4.77 20.89
C ASP A 250 -22.28 3.54 20.04
N GLY A 251 -21.60 2.38 20.26
CA GLY A 251 -22.11 1.01 19.97
C GLY A 251 -21.09 -0.18 19.91
N PHE A 252 -21.27 -1.18 20.81
CA PHE A 252 -21.10 -2.69 20.84
C PHE A 252 -19.97 -3.44 20.04
N ALA A 253 -19.35 -4.60 20.41
CA ALA A 253 -18.88 -5.31 21.63
C ALA A 253 -18.00 -6.58 21.25
N LEU A 254 -16.95 -6.95 22.03
CA LEU A 254 -16.34 -8.31 22.29
C LEU A 254 -14.96 -8.15 23.00
N HIS A 255 -14.34 -9.03 23.82
CA HIS A 255 -14.69 -10.13 24.75
C HIS A 255 -13.75 -9.95 25.96
N THR A 256 -14.24 -10.15 27.20
CA THR A 256 -13.46 -9.95 28.43
C THR A 256 -12.72 -11.23 28.82
N GLN A 257 -11.43 -11.15 29.18
CA GLN A 257 -10.75 -12.22 29.91
C GLN A 257 -11.27 -12.30 31.35
N PRO A 258 -11.12 -13.44 32.07
CA PRO A 258 -11.67 -13.63 33.43
C PRO A 258 -11.21 -12.60 34.48
N ASP A 259 -10.14 -11.87 34.21
CA ASP A 259 -9.54 -10.84 35.07
C ASP A 259 -9.87 -9.39 34.67
N GLY A 260 -10.56 -9.19 33.53
CA GLY A 260 -10.91 -7.85 33.05
C GLY A 260 -9.81 -7.13 32.26
N GLU A 261 -8.64 -7.74 32.03
CA GLU A 261 -7.58 -7.13 31.21
C GLU A 261 -7.71 -7.52 29.73
N THR A 262 -7.56 -6.52 28.86
CA THR A 262 -7.35 -6.74 27.42
C THR A 262 -5.86 -6.96 27.21
N VAL A 263 -5.43 -8.22 27.10
CA VAL A 263 -4.03 -8.54 26.77
C VAL A 263 -3.84 -8.47 25.26
N LEU A 264 -3.00 -7.53 24.81
CA LEU A 264 -2.71 -7.25 23.41
C LEU A 264 -1.64 -8.22 22.87
N ALA A 265 -1.90 -8.83 21.72
CA ALA A 265 -0.88 -9.54 20.94
C ALA A 265 -1.27 -9.53 19.45
N PRO A 266 -0.30 -9.36 18.53
CA PRO A 266 -0.57 -9.55 17.11
C PRO A 266 -1.02 -11.00 16.85
N PRO A 267 -1.83 -11.22 15.80
CA PRO A 267 -2.30 -12.56 15.48
C PRO A 267 -1.12 -13.48 15.07
N PRO A 268 -1.24 -14.81 15.26
CA PRO A 268 -0.22 -15.76 14.82
C PRO A 268 0.10 -15.64 13.32
N GLU A 269 1.32 -16.00 12.90
CA GLU A 269 1.69 -16.09 11.47
C GLU A 269 0.73 -17.02 10.73
N GLY A 270 0.24 -16.58 9.56
CA GLY A 270 -0.65 -17.38 8.72
C GLY A 270 -2.04 -17.63 9.31
N SER A 271 -2.44 -16.92 10.38
CA SER A 271 -3.80 -17.01 10.88
C SER A 271 -4.78 -16.32 9.95
N ASP A 272 -5.98 -16.88 9.83
CA ASP A 272 -7.10 -16.23 9.17
C ASP A 272 -7.43 -14.90 9.83
N LEU A 273 -7.58 -13.86 8.99
CA LEU A 273 -8.10 -12.56 9.36
C LEU A 273 -9.31 -12.22 8.47
N TRP A 274 -10.26 -11.48 9.03
CA TRP A 274 -11.49 -11.05 8.36
C TRP A 274 -11.56 -9.53 8.33
N LYS A 275 -12.08 -8.94 7.26
CA LYS A 275 -12.41 -7.51 7.20
C LYS A 275 -13.74 -7.24 6.53
N MET A 276 -14.33 -6.10 6.88
CA MET A 276 -15.49 -5.52 6.21
C MET A 276 -15.05 -4.25 5.46
N GLY A 277 -14.85 -4.37 4.15
CA GLY A 277 -14.53 -3.26 3.24
C GLY A 277 -15.78 -2.54 2.75
N CYS A 278 -15.72 -1.21 2.59
CA CYS A 278 -16.83 -0.48 1.95
C CYS A 278 -17.03 -0.94 0.50
N THR A 279 -15.94 -1.29 -0.20
CA THR A 279 -16.01 -1.67 -1.62
C THR A 279 -16.00 -3.18 -1.80
N THR A 280 -15.20 -3.92 -1.05
CA THR A 280 -15.15 -5.38 -1.19
C THR A 280 -16.20 -6.11 -0.36
N GLY A 281 -16.86 -5.45 0.59
CA GLY A 281 -17.68 -6.13 1.59
C GLY A 281 -16.81 -7.04 2.48
N ALA A 282 -17.40 -8.15 2.93
CA ALA A 282 -16.72 -9.15 3.75
C ALA A 282 -15.64 -9.88 2.94
N THR A 283 -14.40 -9.83 3.41
CA THR A 283 -13.27 -10.56 2.81
C THR A 283 -12.42 -11.22 3.90
N THR A 284 -11.77 -12.33 3.56
CA THR A 284 -10.82 -13.03 4.44
C THR A 284 -9.45 -13.15 3.77
N GLY A 285 -8.41 -13.15 4.58
CA GLY A 285 -7.01 -13.26 4.15
C GLY A 285 -6.13 -13.77 5.30
N GLU A 286 -4.83 -13.75 5.10
CA GLU A 286 -3.84 -14.24 6.05
C GLU A 286 -2.92 -13.13 6.56
N HIS A 287 -2.49 -13.28 7.81
CA HIS A 287 -1.50 -12.42 8.43
C HIS A 287 -0.07 -12.85 8.06
N HIS A 288 0.79 -11.89 7.71
CA HIS A 288 2.21 -12.11 7.50
C HIS A 288 3.07 -11.19 8.38
N TRP A 289 4.07 -11.77 9.05
CA TRP A 289 5.00 -11.11 9.96
C TRP A 289 6.05 -10.26 9.25
N GLU A 290 6.29 -10.44 7.95
CA GLU A 290 7.19 -9.57 7.20
C GLU A 290 6.66 -8.14 7.14
N LYS A 291 7.31 -7.27 7.92
CA LYS A 291 7.06 -5.83 7.86
C LYS A 291 7.56 -5.25 6.56
N GLN A 292 6.79 -4.34 5.97
CA GLN A 292 7.19 -3.62 4.76
C GLN A 292 7.35 -2.13 5.06
N ARG A 293 8.38 -1.52 4.48
CA ARG A 293 8.60 -0.08 4.55
C ARG A 293 7.83 0.58 3.42
N VAL A 294 6.90 1.46 3.76
CA VAL A 294 5.97 2.06 2.78
C VAL A 294 5.94 3.57 2.96
N THR A 295 5.85 4.32 1.86
CA THR A 295 5.60 5.76 1.90
C THR A 295 4.23 6.11 1.35
N MET A 296 3.65 7.20 1.85
CA MET A 296 2.44 7.78 1.28
C MET A 296 2.75 9.12 0.61
N ASP A 297 2.37 9.23 -0.66
CA ASP A 297 2.48 10.48 -1.42
C ASP A 297 1.66 11.61 -0.80
N HIS A 298 0.56 11.25 -0.16
CA HIS A 298 -0.36 12.17 0.49
C HIS A 298 0.17 12.70 1.83
N ASP A 299 1.19 12.10 2.46
CA ASP A 299 1.72 12.52 3.76
C ASP A 299 2.48 13.85 3.74
N GLN A 300 2.63 14.47 2.57
CA GLN A 300 3.19 15.82 2.45
C GLN A 300 2.44 16.85 3.30
N HIS A 301 1.18 16.60 3.67
CA HIS A 301 0.42 17.47 4.57
C HIS A 301 0.83 17.34 6.05
N LEU A 302 1.49 16.24 6.45
CA LEU A 302 2.03 16.03 7.80
C LEU A 302 3.41 16.69 8.00
N GLY A 303 4.00 17.26 6.94
CA GLY A 303 5.28 17.96 6.97
C GLY A 303 6.02 17.86 5.63
N ASN A 304 7.14 18.58 5.50
CA ASN A 304 7.93 18.64 4.26
C ASN A 304 8.67 17.33 3.89
N ALA A 305 8.48 16.24 4.63
CA ALA A 305 9.11 14.95 4.37
C ALA A 305 8.05 13.87 4.12
N ARG A 306 8.26 13.05 3.08
CA ARG A 306 7.54 11.78 2.92
C ARG A 306 7.88 10.89 4.12
N LEU A 307 6.89 10.59 4.95
CA LEU A 307 7.05 9.68 6.07
C LEU A 307 7.12 8.24 5.53
N VAL A 308 8.07 7.47 6.05
CA VAL A 308 8.19 6.03 5.81
C VAL A 308 7.64 5.35 7.04
N THR A 309 6.58 4.56 6.87
CA THR A 309 6.03 3.72 7.92
C THR A 309 6.46 2.27 7.74
N THR A 310 6.33 1.47 8.80
CA THR A 310 6.68 0.05 8.80
C THR A 310 5.44 -0.74 9.17
N GLU A 311 4.94 -1.55 8.23
CA GLU A 311 3.56 -2.03 8.23
C GLU A 311 3.50 -3.53 8.01
N LEU A 312 2.50 -4.19 8.58
CA LEU A 312 2.28 -5.62 8.38
C LEU A 312 1.47 -5.87 7.10
N VAL A 313 1.50 -7.10 6.62
CA VAL A 313 0.81 -7.51 5.40
C VAL A 313 -0.41 -8.35 5.73
N PHE A 314 -1.53 -7.99 5.09
CA PHE A 314 -2.74 -8.78 5.00
C PHE A 314 -2.87 -9.29 3.57
N GLY A 315 -2.48 -10.54 3.37
CA GLY A 315 -2.38 -11.19 2.07
C GLY A 315 -3.59 -12.05 1.72
N PRO A 316 -3.80 -12.37 0.44
CA PRO A 316 -4.80 -13.36 0.05
C PRO A 316 -4.35 -14.73 0.57
N ARG A 317 -5.31 -15.56 1.00
CA ARG A 317 -4.97 -16.96 1.23
C ARG A 317 -4.75 -17.62 -0.13
N TYR A 318 -3.62 -18.32 -0.26
CA TYR A 318 -3.21 -18.90 -1.54
C TYR A 318 -3.94 -20.21 -1.89
N ASP A 319 -4.81 -20.70 -1.01
CA ASP A 319 -5.62 -21.92 -1.14
C ASP A 319 -7.11 -21.68 -1.50
N VAL A 320 -7.57 -20.42 -1.53
CA VAL A 320 -8.94 -20.04 -1.93
C VAL A 320 -8.98 -19.32 -3.28
N ASP A 321 -10.20 -19.13 -3.77
CA ASP A 321 -10.51 -18.48 -5.04
C ASP A 321 -9.90 -17.06 -5.12
N LEU A 322 -8.80 -16.95 -5.88
CA LEU A 322 -8.07 -15.72 -6.17
C LEU A 322 -8.88 -14.71 -7.01
N SER A 323 -10.10 -15.06 -7.46
CA SER A 323 -11.00 -14.09 -8.12
C SER A 323 -11.63 -13.10 -7.15
N ILE A 324 -11.57 -13.35 -5.84
CA ILE A 324 -12.06 -12.43 -4.82
C ILE A 324 -10.98 -11.38 -4.53
N LYS A 325 -11.28 -10.14 -4.92
CA LYS A 325 -10.44 -8.99 -4.62
C LYS A 325 -10.35 -8.76 -3.12
N LEU A 326 -9.16 -8.95 -2.55
CA LEU A 326 -8.94 -8.78 -1.11
C LEU A 326 -9.08 -7.32 -0.68
N CYS A 327 -8.44 -6.39 -1.39
CA CYS A 327 -8.45 -4.97 -1.05
C CYS A 327 -8.82 -4.12 -2.27
N ALA A 328 -9.72 -3.15 -2.08
CA ALA A 328 -10.08 -2.18 -3.11
C ALA A 328 -10.00 -0.72 -2.61
N HIS A 329 -10.04 0.22 -3.55
CA HIS A 329 -10.17 1.63 -3.20
C HIS A 329 -11.47 1.82 -2.44
N GLY A 330 -11.41 2.44 -1.26
CA GLY A 330 -12.56 2.57 -0.37
C GLY A 330 -12.59 1.57 0.78
N ASP A 331 -11.68 0.58 0.85
CA ASP A 331 -11.54 -0.28 2.05
C ASP A 331 -10.57 0.30 3.09
N SER A 332 -9.95 1.44 2.78
CA SER A 332 -9.01 2.10 3.69
C SER A 332 -9.74 2.60 4.93
N GLY A 333 -9.33 2.12 6.09
CA GLY A 333 -10.01 2.33 7.36
C GLY A 333 -10.74 1.09 7.86
N SER A 334 -10.90 0.04 7.06
CA SER A 334 -11.48 -1.22 7.54
C SER A 334 -10.62 -1.84 8.64
N VAL A 335 -11.29 -2.35 9.66
CA VAL A 335 -10.63 -3.13 10.72
C VAL A 335 -10.54 -4.59 10.32
N LEU A 336 -9.44 -5.21 10.73
CA LEU A 336 -9.23 -6.64 10.66
C LEU A 336 -9.60 -7.27 11.99
N PHE A 337 -10.29 -8.40 11.90
CA PHE A 337 -10.73 -9.22 13.02
C PHE A 337 -10.00 -10.56 12.99
N ASP A 338 -9.74 -11.12 14.17
CA ASP A 338 -9.38 -12.52 14.35
C ASP A 338 -10.64 -13.41 14.38
N LYS A 339 -10.42 -14.72 14.60
CA LYS A 339 -11.47 -15.75 14.55
C LYS A 339 -12.47 -15.66 15.70
N ASP A 340 -12.07 -15.00 16.78
CA ASP A 340 -12.84 -14.82 17.99
C ASP A 340 -13.54 -13.43 17.98
N GLY A 341 -13.46 -12.70 16.87
CA GLY A 341 -14.03 -11.37 16.67
C GLY A 341 -13.22 -10.25 17.33
N GLY A 342 -11.99 -10.53 17.78
CA GLY A 342 -11.05 -9.56 18.31
C GLY A 342 -10.49 -8.65 17.22
N ILE A 343 -10.35 -7.37 17.50
CA ILE A 343 -9.78 -6.39 16.57
C ILE A 343 -8.25 -6.46 16.63
N VAL A 344 -7.60 -6.70 15.48
CA VAL A 344 -6.15 -6.90 15.41
C VAL A 344 -5.40 -5.74 14.75
N ALA A 345 -5.97 -5.14 13.71
CA ALA A 345 -5.27 -4.16 12.90
C ALA A 345 -6.22 -3.27 12.10
N LEU A 346 -5.71 -2.13 11.63
CA LEU A 346 -6.41 -1.23 10.73
C LEU A 346 -5.81 -1.34 9.32
N LEU A 347 -6.62 -1.67 8.32
CA LEU A 347 -6.24 -1.60 6.92
C LEU A 347 -6.09 -0.15 6.52
N PHE A 348 -4.89 0.28 6.19
CA PHE A 348 -4.69 1.64 5.74
C PHE A 348 -4.55 1.73 4.21
N ARG A 349 -4.07 0.69 3.52
CA ARG A 349 -4.01 0.68 2.04
C ARG A 349 -3.80 -0.67 1.39
N GLY A 350 -3.86 -0.69 0.06
CA GLY A 350 -3.43 -1.83 -0.76
C GLY A 350 -2.09 -1.62 -1.49
N HIS A 351 -1.50 -2.72 -1.93
CA HIS A 351 -0.36 -2.79 -2.85
C HIS A 351 -0.63 -3.82 -3.94
N LYS A 352 -0.24 -3.52 -5.18
CA LYS A 352 -0.30 -4.46 -6.30
C LYS A 352 0.98 -4.35 -7.11
N HIS A 353 1.72 -5.44 -7.24
CA HIS A 353 2.91 -5.49 -8.10
C HIS A 353 2.55 -5.31 -9.57
N ASN A 354 3.48 -4.79 -10.36
CA ASN A 354 3.27 -4.76 -11.81
C ASN A 354 3.13 -6.19 -12.36
N ASP A 355 2.13 -6.39 -13.23
CA ASP A 355 1.85 -7.65 -13.91
C ASP A 355 1.65 -8.85 -12.97
N SER A 356 1.17 -8.62 -11.74
CA SER A 356 0.85 -9.68 -10.77
C SER A 356 -0.27 -10.60 -11.23
N TYR A 357 -0.22 -11.85 -10.76
CA TYR A 357 -1.26 -12.86 -11.01
C TYR A 357 -2.61 -12.55 -10.33
N ASP A 358 -2.60 -11.71 -9.30
CA ASP A 358 -3.76 -11.39 -8.46
C ASP A 358 -4.01 -9.88 -8.36
N ASP A 359 -4.92 -9.51 -7.47
CA ASP A 359 -5.30 -8.12 -7.20
C ASP A 359 -4.48 -7.40 -6.13
N GLY A 360 -3.39 -8.00 -5.64
CA GLY A 360 -2.55 -7.43 -4.61
C GLY A 360 -2.93 -7.84 -3.19
N TYR A 361 -2.35 -7.13 -2.22
CA TYR A 361 -2.53 -7.34 -0.78
C TYR A 361 -2.75 -6.02 -0.04
N GLY A 362 -3.15 -6.09 1.22
CA GLY A 362 -3.34 -4.96 2.12
C GLY A 362 -2.12 -4.70 3.02
N TYR A 363 -1.84 -3.44 3.31
CA TYR A 363 -0.99 -3.04 4.42
C TYR A 363 -1.84 -2.65 5.62
N VAL A 364 -1.46 -3.17 6.77
CA VAL A 364 -2.22 -3.00 8.00
C VAL A 364 -1.31 -2.53 9.12
N THR A 365 -1.82 -1.59 9.92
CA THR A 365 -1.17 -1.11 11.12
C THR A 365 -1.77 -1.83 12.32
N PRO A 366 -0.97 -2.48 13.18
CA PRO A 366 -1.47 -3.11 14.40
C PRO A 366 -2.27 -2.11 15.25
N ILE A 367 -3.41 -2.55 15.81
CA ILE A 367 -4.32 -1.63 16.51
C ILE A 367 -3.66 -0.98 17.73
N GLU A 368 -2.72 -1.66 18.37
CA GLU A 368 -1.93 -1.16 19.48
C GLU A 368 -1.00 0.00 19.08
N HIS A 369 -0.42 -0.06 17.87
CA HIS A 369 0.42 1.02 17.35
C HIS A 369 -0.45 2.24 17.05
N VAL A 370 -1.61 2.03 16.41
CA VAL A 370 -2.60 3.09 16.18
C VAL A 370 -2.98 3.76 17.51
N PHE A 371 -3.26 2.99 18.56
CA PHE A 371 -3.62 3.54 19.87
C PHE A 371 -2.49 4.29 20.56
N ASN A 372 -1.25 3.79 20.45
CA ASN A 372 -0.09 4.48 21.00
C ASN A 372 0.14 5.82 20.29
N ASP A 373 0.12 5.84 18.96
CA ASP A 373 0.27 7.06 18.17
C ASP A 373 -0.83 8.08 18.54
N ILE A 374 -2.08 7.64 18.67
CA ILE A 374 -3.18 8.52 19.08
C ILE A 374 -2.88 9.19 20.43
N LYS A 375 -2.41 8.44 21.43
CA LYS A 375 -2.05 9.01 22.74
C LYS A 375 -0.87 9.97 22.65
N ASP A 376 0.12 9.65 21.81
CA ASP A 376 1.34 10.45 21.68
C ASP A 376 1.10 11.79 20.97
N PHE A 377 0.16 11.84 20.02
CA PHE A 377 -0.13 13.03 19.23
C PHE A 377 -1.32 13.87 19.71
N THR A 378 -2.06 13.42 20.73
CA THR A 378 -3.29 14.10 21.18
C THR A 378 -3.32 14.33 22.69
N ASP A 379 -4.45 14.86 23.19
CA ASP A 379 -4.74 14.98 24.61
C ASP A 379 -5.35 13.70 25.20
N ILE A 380 -5.47 12.62 24.41
CA ILE A 380 -6.04 11.34 24.83
C ILE A 380 -5.06 10.62 25.76
N THR A 381 -5.53 10.26 26.96
CA THR A 381 -4.73 9.53 27.96
C THR A 381 -5.00 8.03 27.94
N ASN A 382 -6.23 7.66 27.62
CA ASN A 382 -6.66 6.28 27.53
C ASN A 382 -7.52 6.11 26.29
N ILE A 383 -7.27 5.04 25.56
CA ILE A 383 -8.06 4.61 24.42
C ILE A 383 -8.28 3.11 24.56
N ARG A 384 -9.49 2.67 24.27
CA ARG A 384 -9.86 1.26 24.19
C ARG A 384 -10.89 1.08 23.09
N ILE A 385 -11.04 -0.14 22.59
CA ILE A 385 -12.19 -0.46 21.74
C ILE A 385 -13.48 -0.22 22.55
N ALA A 386 -14.45 0.46 21.94
CA ALA A 386 -15.74 0.68 22.56
C ALA A 386 -16.49 -0.65 22.65
N VAL A 387 -16.95 -1.00 23.86
CA VAL A 387 -17.70 -2.23 24.15
C VAL A 387 -19.18 -1.95 24.20
#